data_AF-A0A259LKE8-F1
#
_entry.id   AF-A0A259LKE8-F1
#
_cell.length_a   1.000
_cell.length_b   1.000
_cell.length_c   1.000
_cell.angle_alpha   90.00
_cell.angle_beta   90.00
_cell.angle_gamma   90.00
#
_symmetry.space_group_name_H-M   'P 1'
#
loop_
_entity.id
_entity.type
_entity.pdbx_description
1 polymer ?
#
loop_
_entity_poly.entity_id
_entity_poly.type
_entity_poly.pdbx_seq_one_letter_code
_entity_poly.pdbx_strand_id
1 'polypeptide(L)'
;MNLSFTREEEAFREEVRDFLADHLTPDLRAYARRMTSVYATKEIAMAWQAILVKRGWAAPSWPVEYGGTDWTPAQRYIYDVEMARAGAPPLSPMGIGMCGPALIGHGSKAQKDYYLPRILSGEDFWCQGYSEPHAGSDLA
;
A
#
# COMPACT_ATOMS: atom_id res chain seq x y z
N MET A 1 -19.10 3.00 25.12
CA MET A 1 -18.22 2.68 23.98
C MET A 1 -16.80 2.68 24.49
N ASN A 2 -16.08 1.56 24.42
CA ASN A 2 -14.66 1.50 24.74
C ASN A 2 -13.89 1.70 23.43
N LEU A 3 -12.99 2.68 23.39
CA LEU A 3 -12.19 3.03 22.21
C LEU A 3 -10.70 2.64 22.38
N SER A 4 -10.38 1.91 23.45
CA SER A 4 -9.02 1.45 23.72
C SER A 4 -8.75 0.16 22.94
N PHE A 5 -7.52 0.00 22.46
CA PHE A 5 -7.11 -1.22 21.79
C PHE A 5 -7.05 -2.42 22.74
N THR A 6 -7.29 -3.61 22.22
CA THR A 6 -7.05 -4.86 22.96
C THR A 6 -5.56 -5.12 23.13
N ARG A 7 -5.22 -6.12 23.94
CA ARG A 7 -3.82 -6.53 24.12
C ARG A 7 -3.20 -7.04 22.81
N GLU A 8 -3.97 -7.77 22.02
CA GLU A 8 -3.56 -8.30 20.72
C GLU A 8 -3.33 -7.17 19.71
N GLU A 9 -4.19 -6.15 19.74
CA GLU A 9 -4.05 -4.95 18.90
C GLU A 9 -2.83 -4.10 19.29
N GLU A 10 -2.56 -3.91 20.59
CA GLU A 10 -1.32 -3.25 21.03
C GLU A 10 -0.07 -4.08 20.70
N ALA A 11 -0.13 -5.41 20.78
CA ALA A 11 0.98 -6.26 20.34
C ALA A 11 1.26 -6.11 18.83
N PHE A 12 0.21 -6.08 18.01
CA PHE A 12 0.34 -5.83 16.57
C PHE A 12 0.88 -4.41 16.29
N ARG A 13 0.49 -3.42 17.08
CA ARG A 13 1.03 -2.06 16.98
C ARG A 13 2.54 -2.03 17.20
N GLU A 14 3.03 -2.70 18.24
CA GLU A 14 4.46 -2.79 18.50
C GLU A 14 5.17 -3.56 17.39
N GLU A 15 4.58 -4.63 16.86
CA GLU A 15 5.11 -5.34 15.69
C GLU A 15 5.27 -4.43 14.46
N VAL A 16 4.29 -3.56 14.19
CA VAL A 16 4.38 -2.57 13.11
C VAL A 16 5.49 -1.55 13.39
N ARG A 17 5.63 -1.09 14.63
CA ARG A 17 6.67 -0.12 15.02
C ARG A 17 8.07 -0.68 14.88
N ASP A 18 8.29 -1.89 15.36
CA ASP A 18 9.58 -2.58 15.28
C ASP A 18 9.95 -2.79 13.81
N PHE A 19 9.01 -3.29 12.99
CA PHE A 19 9.23 -3.42 11.56
C PHE A 19 9.61 -2.09 10.89
N LEU A 20 8.92 -1.00 11.24
CA LEU A 20 9.24 0.32 10.71
C LEU A 20 10.60 0.84 11.20
N ALA A 21 10.97 0.60 12.45
CA ALA A 21 12.28 0.98 12.98
C ALA A 21 13.41 0.28 12.22
N ASP A 22 13.23 -1.01 11.92
CA ASP A 22 14.26 -1.84 11.28
C ASP A 22 14.35 -1.62 9.76
N HIS A 23 13.22 -1.39 9.08
CA HIS A 23 13.16 -1.44 7.63
C HIS A 23 12.85 -0.11 6.94
N LEU A 24 12.22 0.86 7.62
CA LEU A 24 11.98 2.18 7.03
C LEU A 24 13.24 3.04 7.16
N THR A 25 14.05 3.01 6.09
CA THR A 25 15.38 3.62 6.07
C THR A 25 15.36 5.14 6.28
N PRO A 26 16.44 5.74 6.80
CA PRO A 26 16.56 7.19 6.95
C PRO A 26 16.32 7.96 5.64
N ASP A 27 16.75 7.43 4.51
CA ASP A 27 16.59 8.06 3.19
C ASP A 27 15.13 8.10 2.74
N LEU A 28 14.38 7.01 2.94
CA LEU A 28 12.94 6.96 2.67
C LEU A 28 12.18 7.98 3.54
N ARG A 29 12.52 8.08 4.83
CA ARG A 29 11.94 9.08 5.75
C ARG A 29 12.32 10.50 5.37
N ALA A 30 13.58 10.73 4.97
CA ALA A 30 14.06 12.03 4.55
C ALA A 30 13.37 12.50 3.26
N TYR A 31 13.16 11.59 2.32
CA TYR A 31 12.38 11.85 1.11
C TYR A 31 10.93 12.21 1.47
N ALA A 32 10.24 11.36 2.23
CA ALA A 32 8.83 11.57 2.62
C ALA A 32 8.61 12.94 3.28
N ARG A 33 9.52 13.37 4.16
CA ARG A 33 9.45 14.70 4.81
C ARG A 33 9.60 15.90 3.87
N ARG A 34 10.19 15.70 2.69
CA ARG A 34 10.45 16.75 1.69
C ARG A 34 9.52 16.68 0.48
N MET A 35 8.57 15.74 0.49
CA MET A 35 7.62 15.59 -0.60
C MET A 35 6.75 16.85 -0.74
N THR A 36 6.65 17.33 -1.98
CA THR A 36 5.76 18.43 -2.38
C THR A 36 4.55 17.95 -3.17
N SER A 37 4.51 16.67 -3.52
CA SER A 37 3.43 15.98 -4.21
C SER A 37 2.85 14.90 -3.29
N VAL A 38 1.59 14.55 -3.52
CA VAL A 38 0.96 13.38 -2.88
C VAL A 38 1.53 12.05 -3.40
N TYR A 39 2.22 12.07 -4.55
CA TYR A 39 2.88 10.93 -5.14
C TYR A 39 4.39 10.98 -4.89
N ALA A 40 4.93 9.88 -4.35
CA ALA A 40 6.38 9.68 -4.35
C ALA A 40 6.85 9.41 -5.79
N THR A 41 8.14 9.67 -6.06
CA THR A 41 8.73 9.21 -7.32
C THR A 41 8.67 7.69 -7.42
N LYS A 42 8.70 7.18 -8.65
CA LYS A 42 8.65 5.75 -8.92
C LYS A 42 9.71 4.99 -8.12
N GLU A 43 10.92 5.51 -8.06
CA GLU A 43 12.06 4.87 -7.40
C GLU A 43 11.81 4.69 -5.91
N ILE A 44 11.32 5.73 -5.23
CA ILE A 44 11.01 5.70 -3.80
C ILE A 44 9.81 4.78 -3.53
N ALA A 45 8.74 4.91 -4.32
CA ALA A 45 7.55 4.08 -4.17
C ALA A 45 7.90 2.59 -4.34
N MET A 46 8.69 2.22 -5.34
CA MET A 46 9.09 0.84 -5.59
C MET A 46 10.09 0.30 -4.56
N ALA A 47 11.03 1.12 -4.09
CA ALA A 47 11.94 0.73 -3.01
C ALA A 47 11.15 0.41 -1.73
N TRP A 48 10.17 1.26 -1.38
CA TRP A 48 9.32 1.03 -0.22
C TRP A 48 8.38 -0.16 -0.40
N GLN A 49 7.76 -0.29 -1.58
CA GLN A 49 6.91 -1.43 -1.91
C GLN A 49 7.66 -2.75 -1.78
N ALA A 50 8.88 -2.85 -2.31
CA ALA A 50 9.68 -4.07 -2.24
C ALA A 50 9.95 -4.53 -0.80
N ILE A 51 10.14 -3.58 0.13
CA ILE A 51 10.30 -3.87 1.56
C ILE A 51 9.00 -4.44 2.14
N LEU A 52 7.86 -3.80 1.85
CA LEU A 52 6.56 -4.25 2.33
C LEU A 52 6.12 -5.59 1.72
N VAL A 53 6.44 -5.86 0.45
CA VAL A 53 6.15 -7.14 -0.21
C VAL A 53 6.88 -8.29 0.49
N LYS A 54 8.16 -8.10 0.84
CA LYS A 54 8.93 -9.13 1.57
C LYS A 54 8.30 -9.48 2.92
N ARG A 55 7.63 -8.51 3.55
CA ARG A 55 6.89 -8.70 4.80
C ARG A 55 5.47 -9.24 4.59
N GLY A 56 4.92 -9.12 3.38
CA GLY A 56 3.53 -9.41 3.05
C GLY A 56 2.56 -8.28 3.40
N TRP A 57 3.02 -7.04 3.55
CA TRP A 57 2.23 -5.89 4.02
C TRP A 57 1.96 -4.84 2.94
N ALA A 58 2.35 -5.09 1.68
CA ALA A 58 2.20 -4.13 0.60
C ALA A 58 0.73 -3.89 0.19
N ALA A 59 -0.11 -4.93 0.26
CA ALA A 59 -1.49 -4.88 -0.23
C ALA A 59 -2.50 -5.39 0.82
N PRO A 60 -2.59 -4.76 2.01
CA PRO A 60 -3.38 -5.28 3.13
C PRO A 60 -4.90 -5.31 2.86
N SER A 61 -5.39 -4.60 1.85
CA SER A 61 -6.80 -4.65 1.43
C SER A 61 -7.12 -5.76 0.44
N TRP A 62 -6.12 -6.48 -0.07
CA TRP A 62 -6.35 -7.59 -1.00
C TRP A 62 -6.74 -8.87 -0.24
N PRO A 63 -7.41 -9.83 -0.90
CA PRO A 63 -7.53 -11.19 -0.38
C PRO A 63 -6.17 -11.84 -0.16
N VAL A 64 -6.06 -12.72 0.84
CA VAL A 64 -4.80 -13.43 1.18
C VAL A 64 -4.26 -14.24 -0.01
N GLU A 65 -5.14 -14.85 -0.81
CA GLU A 65 -4.76 -15.62 -2.00
C GLU A 65 -4.01 -14.80 -3.06
N TYR A 66 -4.12 -13.46 -3.02
CA TYR A 66 -3.39 -12.54 -3.90
C TYR A 66 -2.30 -11.74 -3.17
N GLY A 67 -2.01 -12.07 -1.90
CA GLY A 67 -0.92 -11.45 -1.13
C GLY A 67 -1.35 -10.35 -0.16
N GLY A 68 -2.63 -10.27 0.20
CA GLY A 68 -3.10 -9.44 1.32
C GLY A 68 -2.96 -10.09 2.69
N THR A 69 -3.52 -9.45 3.72
CA THR A 69 -3.16 -9.73 5.12
C THR A 69 -4.28 -10.27 6.03
N ASP A 70 -5.53 -10.28 5.58
CA ASP A 70 -6.72 -10.62 6.38
C ASP A 70 -6.81 -9.88 7.73
N TRP A 71 -6.32 -8.64 7.74
CA TRP A 71 -6.33 -7.83 8.95
C TRP A 71 -7.74 -7.37 9.34
N THR A 72 -7.98 -7.30 10.65
CA THR A 72 -9.19 -6.66 11.17
C THR A 72 -9.17 -5.15 10.85
N PRO A 73 -10.34 -4.46 10.89
CA PRO A 73 -10.38 -3.01 10.72
C PRO A 73 -9.48 -2.25 11.71
N ALA A 74 -9.35 -2.74 12.95
CA ALA A 74 -8.48 -2.15 13.96
C ALA A 74 -7.00 -2.33 13.61
N GLN A 75 -6.58 -3.51 13.17
CA GLN A 75 -5.21 -3.75 12.68
C GLN A 75 -4.89 -2.88 11.46
N ARG A 76 -5.82 -2.79 10.50
CA ARG A 76 -5.66 -1.90 9.33
C ARG A 76 -5.45 -0.45 9.75
N TYR A 77 -6.27 0.03 10.69
CA TYR A 77 -6.15 1.37 11.26
C TYR A 77 -4.81 1.59 11.97
N ILE A 78 -4.39 0.65 12.81
CA ILE A 78 -3.10 0.70 13.52
C ILE A 78 -1.95 0.81 12.52
N TYR A 79 -1.94 -0.05 11.50
CA TYR A 79 -0.92 -0.03 10.46
C TYR A 79 -0.85 1.32 9.74
N ASP A 80 -1.99 1.86 9.31
CA ASP A 80 -2.03 3.15 8.60
C ASP A 80 -1.56 4.31 9.50
N VAL A 81 -1.94 4.31 10.78
CA VAL A 81 -1.52 5.32 11.75
C VAL A 81 -0.02 5.25 12.03
N GLU A 82 0.54 4.06 12.25
CA GLU A 82 1.97 3.92 12.56
C GLU A 82 2.84 4.16 11.32
N MET A 83 2.40 3.79 10.11
CA MET A 83 3.02 4.20 8.85
C MET A 83 3.13 5.72 8.72
N ALA A 84 2.01 6.42 8.95
CA ALA A 84 1.96 7.88 8.89
C ALA A 84 2.84 8.53 9.97
N ARG A 85 2.76 8.03 11.22
CA ARG A 85 3.60 8.52 12.34
C ARG A 85 5.09 8.34 12.08
N ALA A 86 5.47 7.23 11.48
CA ALA A 86 6.86 6.94 11.13
C ALA A 86 7.38 7.77 9.94
N GLY A 87 6.49 8.45 9.20
CA GLY A 87 6.85 9.18 8.00
C GLY A 87 7.24 8.24 6.86
N ALA A 88 6.55 7.11 6.72
CA ALA A 88 6.71 6.23 5.57
C ALA A 88 6.25 6.95 4.28
N PRO A 89 6.99 6.82 3.16
CA PRO A 89 6.51 7.34 1.88
C PRO A 89 5.26 6.56 1.43
N PRO A 90 4.35 7.18 0.67
CA PRO A 90 3.20 6.48 0.12
C PRO A 90 3.64 5.47 -0.94
N LEU A 91 2.89 4.37 -1.04
CA LEU A 91 2.96 3.48 -2.21
C LEU A 91 2.26 4.13 -3.41
N SER A 92 2.57 3.66 -4.62
CA SER A 92 1.81 4.07 -5.80
C SER A 92 0.37 3.59 -5.67
N PRO A 93 -0.63 4.50 -5.65
CA PRO A 93 -2.01 4.10 -5.43
C PRO A 93 -2.63 3.42 -6.66
N MET A 94 -2.04 3.64 -7.85
CA MET A 94 -2.61 3.18 -9.12
C MET A 94 -2.57 1.66 -9.24
N GLY A 95 -1.43 1.03 -8.94
CA GLY A 95 -1.29 -0.43 -9.00
C GLY A 95 -2.06 -1.13 -7.87
N ILE A 96 -1.56 -0.98 -6.64
CA ILE A 96 -2.07 -1.71 -5.47
C ILE A 96 -3.47 -1.25 -5.07
N GLY A 97 -3.71 0.07 -5.09
CA GLY A 97 -4.93 0.66 -4.56
C GLY A 97 -6.12 0.65 -5.52
N MET A 98 -5.90 0.40 -6.82
CA MET A 98 -6.95 0.58 -7.82
C MET A 98 -6.98 -0.48 -8.93
N CYS A 99 -5.92 -0.59 -9.75
CA CYS A 99 -5.88 -1.55 -10.85
C CYS A 99 -5.92 -3.00 -10.36
N GLY A 100 -5.21 -3.31 -9.27
CA GLY A 100 -5.25 -4.62 -8.62
C GLY A 100 -6.66 -5.01 -8.16
N PRO A 101 -7.34 -4.20 -7.33
CA PRO A 101 -8.73 -4.44 -6.92
C PRO A 101 -9.70 -4.59 -8.10
N ALA A 102 -9.55 -3.80 -9.17
CA ALA A 102 -10.37 -3.95 -10.38
C ALA A 102 -10.15 -5.32 -11.05
N LEU A 103 -8.89 -5.76 -11.17
CA LEU A 103 -8.55 -7.10 -11.68
C LEU A 103 -9.07 -8.21 -10.76
N ILE A 104 -8.99 -8.06 -9.44
CA ILE A 104 -9.51 -9.04 -8.48
C ILE A 104 -11.04 -9.19 -8.65
N GLY A 105 -11.77 -8.08 -8.77
CA GLY A 105 -13.22 -8.09 -8.93
C GLY A 105 -13.70 -8.56 -10.30
N HIS A 106 -13.02 -8.18 -11.38
CA HIS A 106 -13.56 -8.30 -12.75
C HIS A 106 -12.65 -9.03 -13.74
N GLY A 107 -11.37 -9.28 -13.39
CA GLY A 107 -10.42 -9.92 -14.27
C GLY A 107 -10.71 -11.41 -14.49
N SER A 108 -10.33 -11.91 -15.66
CA SER A 108 -10.27 -13.36 -15.91
C SER A 108 -9.16 -14.00 -15.07
N LYS A 109 -9.21 -15.33 -14.90
CA LYS A 109 -8.15 -16.06 -14.19
C LYS A 109 -6.77 -15.80 -14.79
N ALA A 110 -6.66 -15.83 -16.12
CA ALA A 110 -5.39 -15.57 -16.82
C ALA A 110 -4.86 -14.14 -16.57
N GLN A 111 -5.74 -13.15 -16.50
CA GLN A 111 -5.34 -11.78 -16.15
C GLN A 111 -4.87 -11.68 -14.70
N LYS A 112 -5.61 -12.30 -13.77
CA LYS A 112 -5.24 -12.32 -12.34
C LYS A 112 -3.89 -12.98 -12.11
N ASP A 113 -3.71 -14.18 -12.64
CA ASP A 113 -2.48 -14.98 -12.51
C ASP A 113 -1.26 -14.25 -13.09
N TYR A 114 -1.44 -13.50 -14.17
CA TYR A 114 -0.35 -12.76 -14.81
C TYR A 114 -0.07 -11.42 -14.13
N TYR A 115 -1.08 -10.57 -13.94
CA TYR A 115 -0.86 -9.17 -13.55
C TYR A 115 -0.76 -8.96 -12.03
N LEU A 116 -1.52 -9.68 -11.20
CA LEU A 116 -1.54 -9.41 -9.76
C LEU A 116 -0.16 -9.63 -9.10
N PRO A 117 0.59 -10.70 -9.39
CA PRO A 117 1.94 -10.88 -8.83
C PRO A 117 2.91 -9.78 -9.29
N ARG A 118 2.76 -9.27 -10.52
CA ARG A 118 3.61 -8.24 -11.11
C ARG A 118 3.31 -6.84 -10.56
N ILE A 119 2.04 -6.55 -10.30
CA ILE A 119 1.60 -5.35 -9.57
C ILE A 119 2.14 -5.39 -8.14
N LEU A 120 1.95 -6.52 -7.45
CA LEU A 120 2.35 -6.66 -6.04
C LEU A 120 3.86 -6.53 -5.89
N SER A 121 4.64 -7.25 -6.69
CA SER A 121 6.12 -7.19 -6.65
C SER A 121 6.70 -5.85 -7.10
N GLY A 122 5.92 -5.03 -7.83
CA GLY A 122 6.39 -3.77 -8.40
C GLY A 122 7.15 -3.94 -9.72
N GLU A 123 7.14 -5.15 -10.31
CA GLU A 123 7.69 -5.39 -11.65
C GLU A 123 6.96 -4.52 -12.70
N ASP A 124 5.63 -4.43 -12.57
CA ASP A 124 4.83 -3.53 -13.38
C ASP A 124 4.45 -2.29 -12.56
N PHE A 125 4.79 -1.11 -13.09
CA PHE A 125 4.39 0.17 -12.51
C PHE A 125 3.24 0.77 -13.32
N TRP A 126 2.11 1.00 -12.65
CA TRP A 126 0.84 1.34 -13.30
C TRP A 126 0.49 2.81 -13.14
N CYS A 127 -0.27 3.32 -14.10
CA CYS A 127 -0.98 4.58 -14.02
C CYS A 127 -2.43 4.41 -14.52
N GLN A 128 -3.30 5.32 -14.11
CA GLN A 128 -4.66 5.42 -14.60
C GLN A 128 -4.74 6.60 -15.57
N GLY A 129 -5.10 6.31 -16.83
CA GLY A 129 -5.30 7.32 -17.86
C GLY A 129 -6.77 7.65 -18.04
N TYR A 130 -7.44 8.10 -16.98
CA TYR A 130 -8.86 8.50 -17.04
C TYR A 130 -9.02 9.97 -17.40
N SER A 131 -8.33 10.87 -16.68
CA SER A 131 -8.46 12.31 -16.89
C SER A 131 -7.78 12.75 -18.19
N GLU A 132 -8.47 13.62 -18.93
CA GLU A 132 -8.00 14.25 -20.16
C GLU A 132 -8.07 15.78 -20.01
N PRO A 133 -7.41 16.59 -20.88
CA PRO A 133 -7.44 18.06 -20.78
C PRO A 133 -8.85 18.67 -20.73
N HIS A 134 -9.86 17.97 -21.26
CA HIS A 134 -11.24 18.41 -21.33
C HIS A 134 -12.23 17.47 -20.61
N ALA A 135 -11.75 16.44 -19.90
CA ALA A 135 -12.59 15.48 -19.18
C ALA A 135 -12.02 15.18 -17.79
N GLY A 136 -12.77 15.54 -16.76
CA GLY A 136 -12.38 15.43 -15.35
C GLY A 136 -13.47 14.76 -14.52
N SER A 137 -14.22 15.55 -13.75
CA SER A 137 -15.29 15.03 -12.87
C SER A 137 -16.46 14.41 -13.63
N ASP A 138 -16.68 14.81 -14.89
CA ASP A 138 -17.72 14.27 -15.78
C ASP A 138 -17.08 13.30 -16.79
N LEU A 139 -16.56 12.19 -16.26
CA LEU A 139 -15.96 11.13 -17.06
C LEU A 139 -17.03 10.07 -17.34
N ALA A 140 -17.99 10.41 -18.22
CA ALA A 140 -19.01 9.51 -18.77
C ALA A 140 -19.64 10.10 -20.04
#